data_AF-A0A0R1VCI4-F1
#
_entry.id   AF-A0A0R1VCI4-F1
#
_cell.length_a   1.000
_cell.length_b   1.000
_cell.length_c   1.000
_cell.angle_alpha   90.00
_cell.angle_beta   90.00
_cell.angle_gamma   90.00
#
_symmetry.space_group_name_H-M   'P 1'
#
loop_
_entity.id
_entity.type
_entity.pdbx_description
1 polymer ?
#
loop_
_entity_poly.entity_id
_entity_poly.type
_entity_poly.pdbx_seq_one_letter_code
_entity_poly.pdbx_strand_id
1 'polypeptide(L)' 'MIILPNLNGQRKHATSVSRNALANVIQTQSDLYQNEHSGETPHSLADLVSEKYLTEQQVKQAEQQQISFRNGQIEK' A
#
# COMPACT_ATOMS: atom_id res chain seq x y z
N MET A 1 -22.64 -32.53 -13.61
CA MET A 1 -22.12 -31.29 -14.23
C MET A 1 -21.24 -30.59 -13.22
N ILE A 2 -19.97 -30.34 -13.53
CA ILE A 2 -19.09 -29.53 -12.68
C ILE A 2 -19.18 -28.10 -13.20
N ILE A 3 -19.79 -27.22 -12.42
CA ILE A 3 -19.88 -25.79 -12.72
C ILE A 3 -18.55 -25.18 -12.28
N LEU A 4 -17.69 -24.83 -13.23
CA LEU A 4 -16.51 -24.01 -12.95
C LEU A 4 -17.00 -22.62 -12.54
N PRO A 5 -16.84 -22.20 -11.28
CA PRO A 5 -17.19 -20.84 -10.91
C PRO A 5 -16.30 -19.89 -11.71
N ASN A 6 -16.92 -18.82 -12.18
CA ASN A 6 -16.32 -17.75 -12.95
C ASN A 6 -14.97 -17.30 -12.37
N LEU A 7 -13.86 -17.79 -12.95
CA LEU A 7 -12.48 -17.48 -12.56
C LEU A 7 -12.15 -15.98 -12.66
N ASN A 8 -12.91 -15.21 -13.47
CA ASN A 8 -12.72 -13.77 -13.59
C ASN A 8 -13.24 -12.99 -12.37
N GLY A 9 -14.20 -13.54 -11.61
CA GLY A 9 -14.73 -12.91 -10.39
C GLY A 9 -13.76 -13.03 -9.21
N GLN A 10 -13.13 -14.20 -9.04
CA GLN A 10 -12.15 -14.44 -7.97
C GLN A 10 -10.86 -13.62 -8.16
N ARG A 11 -10.41 -13.44 -9.41
CA ARG A 11 -9.23 -12.61 -9.72
C ARG A 11 -9.44 -11.16 -9.28
N LYS A 12 -10.60 -10.56 -9.60
CA LYS A 12 -10.92 -9.18 -9.19
C LYS A 12 -10.97 -8.99 -7.66
N HIS A 13 -11.47 -9.98 -6.94
CA HIS A 13 -11.55 -9.92 -5.48
C HIS A 13 -10.16 -10.04 -4.82
N ALA A 14 -9.29 -10.93 -5.33
CA ALA A 14 -7.92 -11.04 -4.87
C ALA A 14 -7.12 -9.74 -5.07
N THR A 15 -7.32 -9.05 -6.20
CA THR A 15 -6.67 -7.76 -6.48
C THR A 15 -7.11 -6.67 -5.50
N SER A 16 -8.40 -6.59 -5.13
CA SER A 16 -8.86 -5.56 -4.18
C SER A 16 -8.41 -5.82 -2.75
N VAL A 17 -8.36 -7.09 -2.32
CA VAL A 17 -7.85 -7.46 -0.99
C VAL A 17 -6.36 -7.14 -0.87
N SER A 18 -5.58 -7.46 -1.91
CA SER A 18 -4.14 -7.13 -1.96
C SER A 18 -3.90 -5.61 -1.89
N ARG A 19 -4.73 -4.80 -2.56
CA ARG A 19 -4.67 -3.34 -2.49
C ARG A 19 -4.91 -2.79 -1.09
N ASN A 20 -5.96 -3.25 -0.43
CA ASN A 20 -6.28 -2.81 0.93
C ASN A 20 -5.21 -3.24 1.94
N ALA A 21 -4.65 -4.44 1.79
CA ALA A 21 -3.56 -4.90 2.64
C ALA A 21 -2.30 -4.05 2.45
N LEU A 22 -1.92 -3.77 1.20
CA LEU A 22 -0.77 -2.92 0.89
C LEU A 22 -0.97 -1.49 1.43
N ALA A 23 -2.16 -0.91 1.25
CA ALA A 23 -2.50 0.39 1.79
C ALA A 23 -2.38 0.43 3.32
N ASN A 24 -2.90 -0.59 4.02
CA ASN A 24 -2.77 -0.67 5.47
C ASN A 24 -1.31 -0.79 5.92
N VAL A 25 -0.49 -1.59 5.23
CA VAL A 25 0.95 -1.69 5.53
C VAL A 25 1.63 -0.33 5.37
N ILE A 26 1.41 0.35 4.24
CA ILE A 26 1.98 1.69 4.00
C ILE A 26 1.53 2.68 5.08
N GLN A 27 0.27 2.64 5.50
CA GLN A 27 -0.22 3.51 6.58
C GLN A 27 0.44 3.19 7.91
N THR A 28 0.54 1.92 8.30
CA THR A 28 1.23 1.52 9.53
C THR A 28 2.69 1.94 9.51
N GLN A 29 3.37 1.81 8.38
CA GLN A 29 4.76 2.25 8.23
C GLN A 29 4.90 3.78 8.32
N SER A 30 3.94 4.53 7.77
CA SER A 30 3.85 5.98 7.93
C SER A 30 3.63 6.40 9.38
N ASP A 31 2.76 5.68 10.10
CA ASP A 31 2.50 5.94 11.52
C ASP A 31 3.72 5.62 12.38
N LEU A 32 4.47 4.56 12.06
CA LEU A 32 5.75 4.24 12.72
C LEU A 32 6.79 5.34 12.47
N TYR A 33 6.93 5.79 11.22
CA TYR A 33 7.82 6.91 10.88
C TYR A 33 7.49 8.16 11.70
N GLN A 34 6.19 8.53 11.78
CA GLN A 34 5.74 9.68 12.57
C GLN A 34 6.06 9.52 14.05
N ASN A 35 5.90 8.31 14.61
CA ASN A 35 6.26 8.04 15.99
C ASN A 35 7.77 8.17 16.26
N GLU A 36 8.61 7.72 15.32
CA GLU A 36 10.07 7.78 15.48
C GLU A 36 10.64 9.18 15.20
N HIS A 37 9.99 9.96 14.33
CA HIS A 37 10.40 11.33 13.97
C HIS A 37 9.59 12.42 14.68
N SER A 38 9.10 12.17 15.90
CA SER A 38 8.43 13.19 16.74
C SER A 38 7.24 13.91 16.07
N GLY A 39 6.49 13.21 15.20
CA GLY A 39 5.34 13.73 14.48
C GLY A 39 5.64 14.25 13.07
N GLU A 40 6.87 14.11 12.57
CA GLU A 40 7.15 14.40 11.15
C GLU A 40 6.43 13.38 10.26
N THR A 41 5.74 13.88 9.24
CA THR A 41 5.04 13.04 8.28
C THR A 41 5.94 12.78 7.08
N PRO A 42 6.02 11.53 6.59
CA PRO A 42 6.76 11.26 5.37
C PRO A 42 6.00 11.92 4.21
N HIS A 43 6.70 12.75 3.43
CA HIS A 43 6.07 13.49 2.33
C HIS A 43 5.68 12.57 1.17
N SER A 44 6.41 11.47 0.99
CA SER A 44 6.28 10.55 -0.12
C SER A 44 6.60 9.10 0.26
N LEU A 45 6.21 8.15 -0.59
CA LEU A 45 6.63 6.75 -0.45
C LEU A 45 8.15 6.59 -0.60
N ALA A 46 8.82 7.52 -1.28
CA ALA A 46 10.27 7.50 -1.43
C ALA A 46 10.99 7.78 -0.11
N ASP A 47 10.42 8.63 0.76
CA ASP A 47 10.97 8.89 2.09
C ASP A 47 10.92 7.63 2.95
N LEU A 48 9.81 6.89 2.87
CA LEU A 48 9.65 5.59 3.52
C LEU A 48 10.60 4.52 2.96
N VAL A 49 10.99 4.59 1.69
CA VAL A 49 12.02 3.69 1.11
C VAL A 49 13.42 4.07 1.58
N SER A 50 13.73 5.37 1.58
CA SER A 50 15.04 5.89 2.03
C SER A 50 15.35 5.47 3.47
N GLU A 51 14.33 5.50 4.31
CA GLU A 51 14.37 5.13 5.72
C GLU A 51 14.14 3.62 5.96
N LYS A 52 14.02 2.83 4.89
CA LYS A 52 13.83 1.36 4.91
C LYS A 52 12.53 0.86 5.54
N TYR A 53 11.52 1.71 5.72
CA TYR A 53 10.17 1.27 6.11
C TYR A 53 9.41 0.60 4.96
N LEU A 54 9.77 0.93 3.71
CA LEU A 54 9.22 0.30 2.51
C LEU A 54 10.32 -0.21 1.58
N THR A 55 9.98 -1.23 0.81
CA THR A 55 10.81 -1.75 -0.28
C THR A 55 10.39 -1.15 -1.62
N GLU A 56 11.32 -1.08 -2.58
CA GLU A 56 11.01 -0.65 -3.94
C GLU A 56 9.88 -1.47 -4.59
N GLN A 57 9.78 -2.76 -4.24
CA GLN A 57 8.70 -3.61 -4.73
C GLN A 57 7.33 -3.13 -4.23
N GLN A 58 7.21 -2.72 -2.96
CA GLN A 58 5.97 -2.19 -2.39
C GLN A 58 5.58 -0.85 -3.03
N VAL A 59 6.56 0.01 -3.33
CA VAL A 59 6.30 1.26 -4.06
C VAL A 59 5.80 0.99 -5.48
N LYS A 60 6.46 0.07 -6.22
CA LYS A 60 5.98 -0.34 -7.56
C LYS A 60 4.57 -0.93 -7.50
N GLN A 61 4.25 -1.72 -6.48
CA GLN A 61 2.89 -2.25 -6.30
C GLN A 61 1.89 -1.12 -6.01
N ALA A 62 2.26 -0.13 -5.19
CA ALA A 62 1.42 1.03 -4.90
C ALA A 62 1.15 1.85 -6.17
N GLU A 63 2.18 2.10 -6.99
CA GLU A 63 2.07 2.78 -8.28
C GLU A 63 1.16 2.02 -9.26
N GLN A 64 1.37 0.70 -9.40
CA GLN A 64 0.55 -0.17 -10.25
C GLN A 64 -0.92 -0.19 -9.85
N GLN A 65 -1.20 -0.01 -8.56
CA GLN A 65 -2.54 -0.03 -7.99
C GLN A 65 -3.12 1.37 -7.78
N GLN A 66 -2.45 2.40 -8.32
CA GLN A 66 -2.84 3.81 -8.21
C GLN A 66 -3.15 4.20 -6.77
N ILE A 67 -2.27 3.81 -5.84
CA ILE A 67 -2.32 4.22 -4.44
C ILE A 67 -1.56 5.54 -4.35
N SER A 68 -2.31 6.64 -4.22
CA SER A 68 -1.73 7.96 -3.98
C SER A 68 -1.37 8.09 -2.51
N PHE A 69 -0.13 8.52 -2.21
CA PHE A 69 0.34 8.75 -0.85
C PHE A 69 0.94 10.16 -0.76
N ARG A 70 0.46 10.95 0.19
CA ARG A 70 0.91 12.33 0.40
C ARG A 70 0.83 12.68 1.89
N ASN A 71 1.89 13.30 2.42
CA ASN A 71 1.94 13.82 3.79
C ASN A 71 1.51 12.79 4.84
N GLY A 72 2.06 11.58 4.75
CA GLY A 72 1.80 10.52 5.72
C GLY A 72 0.47 9.78 5.59
N GLN A 73 -0.35 10.09 4.57
CA GLN A 73 -1.66 9.48 4.38
C GLN A 73 -1.88 8.98 2.95
N ILE A 74 -2.68 7.93 2.82
CA ILE A 74 -3.17 7.42 1.54
C ILE A 74 -4.37 8.23 1.09
N GLU A 75 -4.24 8.91 -0.05
CA GLU A 75 -5.35 9.58 -0.72
C GLU A 75 -6.23 8.51 -1.41
N LYS A 76 -7.51 8.49 -1.07
CA LYS A 76 -8.51 7.54 -1.60
C LYS A 76 -9.02 7.92 -2.98
#